data_AF-A0A828ZSZ2-F1
#
_entry.id   AF-A0A828ZSZ2-F1
#
_cell.length_a   1.000
_cell.length_b   1.000
_cell.length_c   1.000
_cell.angle_alpha   90.00
_cell.angle_beta   90.00
_cell.angle_gamma   90.00
#
_symmetry.space_group_name_H-M   'P 1'
#
loop_
_entity.id
_entity.type
_entity.pdbx_description
1 polymer ?
#
loop_
_entity_poly.entity_id
_entity_poly.type
_entity_poly.pdbx_seq_one_letter_code
_entity_poly.pdbx_strand_id
1 'polypeptide(L)'
;MVLKFLQKLNGKSSQPEDETEVQEIIPEEKKGLEEISFALNNDEKIVVDFVSDMDRDFGSSIRDRVRQGDHFERFLAAVFRLAGYEVEITKKRYKKDKRVYTGDGGVDLILTKENERIAVQAKSKRLNSTKEERLITDNDVKIFAGISDKNWTKKMFITSSFFNSYAYKQIAENEKAHKIEWYGRYELLKLLNQLIPETMLKYQVLSSLPKDIKPCPKCNKGVMILRQNGTTGQYFNACAAYCGHTESIKKY
;
A
#
# COMPACT_ATOMS: atom_id res chain seq x y z
N MET A 1 8.56 -19.38 15.57
CA MET A 1 7.77 -19.56 16.82
C MET A 1 6.26 -19.52 16.52
N VAL A 2 5.81 -20.22 15.47
CA VAL A 2 4.37 -20.33 15.07
C VAL A 2 3.96 -21.81 14.94
N LEU A 3 4.91 -22.71 14.70
CA LEU A 3 4.66 -24.16 14.60
C LEU A 3 4.28 -24.85 15.92
N LYS A 4 4.55 -24.27 17.09
CA LYS A 4 4.18 -24.89 18.39
C LYS A 4 2.70 -24.69 18.75
N PHE A 5 1.98 -23.78 18.10
CA PHE A 5 0.60 -23.47 18.47
C PHE A 5 -0.42 -24.43 17.83
N LEU A 6 -0.11 -24.99 16.65
CA LEU A 6 -1.03 -25.87 15.92
C LEU A 6 -1.06 -27.31 16.43
N GLN A 7 -0.06 -27.74 17.19
CA GLN A 7 0.00 -29.12 17.72
C GLN A 7 -0.92 -29.35 18.92
N LYS A 8 -1.51 -28.29 19.51
CA LYS A 8 -2.36 -28.39 20.71
C LYS A 8 -3.85 -28.62 20.39
N LEU A 9 -4.25 -28.58 19.11
CA LEU A 9 -5.66 -28.67 18.70
C LEU A 9 -6.11 -30.09 18.28
N ASN A 10 -5.20 -31.06 18.17
CA ASN A 10 -5.52 -32.44 17.77
C ASN A 10 -4.95 -33.48 18.77
N GLY A 11 -5.67 -33.71 19.87
CA GLY A 11 -5.43 -34.81 20.81
C GLY A 11 -6.72 -35.17 21.57
N LYS A 12 -7.13 -36.44 21.51
CA LYS A 12 -8.48 -36.97 21.81
C LYS A 12 -8.79 -37.24 23.31
N SER A 13 -10.09 -37.11 23.62
CA SER A 13 -11.00 -37.74 24.62
C SER A 13 -10.50 -38.63 25.77
N SER A 14 -11.05 -38.39 26.99
CA SER A 14 -11.97 -39.29 27.74
C SER A 14 -12.27 -38.75 29.16
N GLN A 15 -13.55 -38.70 29.56
CA GLN A 15 -14.11 -38.35 30.90
C GLN A 15 -14.27 -39.62 31.81
N PRO A 16 -14.75 -39.62 33.09
CA PRO A 16 -15.47 -38.55 33.83
C PRO A 16 -15.20 -38.38 35.38
N GLU A 17 -15.88 -37.35 35.96
CA GLU A 17 -16.28 -37.04 37.38
C GLU A 17 -15.15 -36.71 38.40
N ASP A 18 -15.24 -35.74 39.33
CA ASP A 18 -16.31 -34.94 39.93
C ASP A 18 -15.70 -33.65 40.55
N GLU A 19 -16.54 -32.77 41.11
CA GLU A 19 -16.28 -31.55 41.91
C GLU A 19 -16.55 -30.20 41.22
N THR A 20 -17.71 -29.68 41.59
CA THR A 20 -18.22 -28.32 41.41
C THR A 20 -17.28 -27.26 41.97
N GLU A 21 -16.48 -26.66 41.10
CA GLU A 21 -15.90 -25.34 41.31
C GLU A 21 -16.69 -24.34 40.47
N VAL A 22 -17.41 -23.43 41.13
CA VAL A 22 -18.04 -22.28 40.46
C VAL A 22 -16.91 -21.39 39.97
N GLN A 23 -16.42 -21.66 38.77
CA GLN A 23 -15.49 -20.79 38.08
C GLN A 23 -16.24 -19.51 37.76
N GLU A 24 -15.86 -18.42 38.43
CA GLU A 24 -16.15 -17.07 37.99
C GLU A 24 -15.87 -16.99 36.48
N ILE A 25 -16.92 -16.80 35.69
CA ILE A 25 -16.81 -16.57 34.26
C ILE A 25 -16.16 -15.20 34.12
N ILE A 26 -14.82 -15.18 34.10
CA ILE A 26 -14.04 -14.03 33.66
C ILE A 26 -14.61 -13.66 32.28
N PRO A 27 -15.10 -12.43 32.06
CA PRO A 27 -15.63 -12.07 30.75
C PRO A 27 -14.48 -12.21 29.75
N GLU A 28 -14.64 -13.12 28.79
CA GLU A 28 -13.74 -13.21 27.65
C GLU A 28 -13.69 -11.82 26.99
N GLU A 29 -12.59 -11.10 27.23
CA GLU A 29 -12.23 -9.96 26.40
C GLU A 29 -12.30 -10.46 24.96
N LYS A 30 -13.29 -9.96 24.22
CA LYS A 30 -13.50 -10.23 22.80
C LYS A 30 -12.30 -9.72 22.02
N LYS A 31 -11.21 -10.48 21.99
CA LYS A 31 -10.00 -10.14 21.23
C LYS A 31 -10.36 -9.99 19.76
N GLY A 32 -10.06 -8.83 19.17
CA GLY A 32 -10.09 -8.63 17.72
C GLY A 32 -11.44 -8.28 17.10
N LEU A 33 -12.44 -7.83 17.88
CA LEU A 33 -13.68 -7.27 17.34
C LEU A 33 -13.56 -5.74 17.21
N GLU A 34 -12.94 -5.27 16.14
CA GLU A 34 -12.90 -3.86 15.78
C GLU A 34 -13.95 -3.53 14.71
N GLU A 35 -14.63 -2.39 14.86
CA GLU A 35 -15.52 -1.89 13.80
C GLU A 35 -14.67 -1.38 12.63
N ILE A 36 -14.76 -2.08 11.49
CA ILE A 36 -14.06 -1.67 10.27
C ILE A 36 -14.93 -0.70 9.47
N SER A 37 -14.34 0.41 9.03
CA SER A 37 -14.89 1.23 7.96
C SER A 37 -14.14 0.98 6.66
N PHE A 38 -14.87 0.57 5.63
CA PHE A 38 -14.40 0.45 4.25
C PHE A 38 -14.32 1.79 3.51
N ALA A 39 -14.66 2.90 4.17
CA ALA A 39 -14.49 4.21 3.58
C ALA A 39 -13.00 4.50 3.37
N LEU A 40 -12.66 4.90 2.14
CA LEU A 40 -11.33 5.33 1.76
C LEU A 40 -11.33 6.86 1.62
N ASN A 41 -10.42 7.53 2.31
CA ASN A 41 -10.12 8.93 2.06
C ASN A 41 -9.39 9.09 0.70
N ASN A 42 -9.08 10.34 0.30
CA ASN A 42 -8.49 10.60 -1.01
C ASN A 42 -7.10 9.97 -1.20
N ASP A 43 -6.25 10.00 -0.16
CA ASP A 43 -4.93 9.40 -0.23
C ASP A 43 -5.02 7.87 -0.20
N GLU A 44 -5.92 7.30 0.62
CA GLU A 44 -6.18 5.86 0.62
C GLU A 44 -6.66 5.36 -0.74
N LYS A 45 -7.52 6.11 -1.44
CA LYS A 45 -7.94 5.78 -2.80
C LYS A 45 -6.76 5.75 -3.77
N ILE A 46 -5.84 6.71 -3.69
CA ILE A 46 -4.64 6.75 -4.53
C ILE A 46 -3.74 5.53 -4.24
N VAL A 47 -3.55 5.19 -2.97
CA VAL A 47 -2.78 4.01 -2.55
C VAL A 47 -3.41 2.73 -3.09
N VAL A 48 -4.70 2.53 -2.83
CA VAL A 48 -5.45 1.35 -3.28
C VAL A 48 -5.45 1.23 -4.81
N ASP A 49 -5.64 2.33 -5.54
CA ASP A 49 -5.57 2.37 -7.01
C ASP A 49 -4.23 1.87 -7.54
N PHE A 50 -3.12 2.35 -6.95
CA PHE A 50 -1.79 1.94 -7.36
C PHE A 50 -1.48 0.48 -7.03
N VAL A 51 -1.77 0.04 -5.80
CA VAL A 51 -1.45 -1.33 -5.36
C VAL A 51 -2.30 -2.37 -6.10
N SER A 52 -3.52 -2.01 -6.51
CA SER A 52 -4.39 -2.88 -7.32
C SER A 52 -3.83 -3.19 -8.70
N ASP A 53 -3.00 -2.30 -9.26
CA ASP A 53 -2.38 -2.44 -10.59
C ASP A 53 -1.03 -1.71 -10.66
N MET A 54 -0.03 -2.25 -9.95
CA MET A 54 1.32 -1.68 -9.89
C MET A 54 2.05 -1.68 -11.25
N ASP A 55 1.55 -2.46 -12.22
CA ASP A 55 2.11 -2.63 -13.56
C ASP A 55 1.20 -2.00 -14.64
N ARG A 56 0.36 -1.04 -14.26
CA ARG A 56 -0.56 -0.32 -15.16
C ARG A 56 0.12 0.17 -16.43
N ASP A 57 -0.46 -0.13 -17.58
CA ASP A 57 0.04 0.36 -18.86
C ASP A 57 -0.45 1.78 -19.15
N PHE A 58 0.49 2.73 -19.24
CA PHE A 58 0.22 4.11 -19.62
C PHE A 58 0.38 4.37 -21.12
N GLY A 59 0.93 3.42 -21.88
CA GLY A 59 1.42 3.60 -23.24
C GLY A 59 2.95 3.68 -23.30
N SER A 60 3.49 4.01 -24.47
CA SER A 60 4.93 3.96 -24.75
C SER A 60 5.56 5.32 -25.09
N SER A 61 4.72 6.34 -25.30
CA SER A 61 5.15 7.69 -25.68
C SER A 61 5.87 8.40 -24.53
N ILE A 62 6.53 9.52 -24.84
CA ILE A 62 7.18 10.35 -23.81
C ILE A 62 6.14 10.84 -22.79
N ARG A 63 4.96 11.25 -23.26
CA ARG A 63 3.86 11.69 -22.39
C ARG A 63 3.39 10.58 -21.46
N ASP A 64 3.36 9.35 -21.94
CA ASP A 64 2.95 8.18 -21.13
C ASP A 64 3.98 7.85 -20.06
N ARG A 65 5.28 7.95 -20.37
CA ARG A 65 6.36 7.80 -19.38
C ARG A 65 6.28 8.86 -18.29
N VAL A 66 5.97 10.11 -18.65
CA VAL A 66 5.74 11.19 -17.68
C VAL A 66 4.53 10.86 -16.80
N ARG A 67 3.40 10.45 -17.40
CA ARG A 67 2.20 10.06 -16.64
C ARG A 67 2.45 8.89 -15.68
N GLN A 68 3.26 7.91 -16.09
CA GLN A 68 3.66 6.79 -15.25
C GLN A 68 4.51 7.26 -14.05
N GLY A 69 5.50 8.12 -14.28
CA GLY A 69 6.30 8.73 -13.21
C GLY A 69 5.42 9.54 -12.24
N ASP A 70 4.61 10.44 -12.77
CA ASP A 70 3.71 11.30 -11.97
C ASP A 70 2.69 10.46 -11.17
N HIS A 71 2.20 9.34 -11.70
CA HIS A 71 1.31 8.42 -10.99
C HIS A 71 2.02 7.78 -9.79
N PHE A 72 3.27 7.35 -9.96
CA PHE A 72 4.06 6.76 -8.87
C PHE A 72 4.49 7.78 -7.81
N GLU A 73 4.85 9.00 -8.21
CA GLU A 73 5.16 10.10 -7.30
C GLU A 73 3.94 10.48 -6.45
N ARG A 74 2.76 10.58 -7.07
CA ARG A 74 1.49 10.84 -6.35
C ARG A 74 1.13 9.71 -5.39
N PHE A 75 1.39 8.46 -5.79
CA PHE A 75 1.21 7.31 -4.92
C PHE A 75 2.11 7.40 -3.69
N LEU A 76 3.41 7.61 -3.84
CA LEU A 76 4.32 7.74 -2.70
C LEU A 76 3.96 8.94 -1.84
N ALA A 77 3.57 10.07 -2.43
CA ALA A 77 3.12 11.23 -1.69
C ALA A 77 1.89 10.92 -0.81
N ALA A 78 0.92 10.18 -1.34
CA ALA A 78 -0.23 9.73 -0.56
C ALA A 78 0.17 8.81 0.60
N VAL A 79 1.07 7.84 0.36
CA VAL A 79 1.61 6.94 1.41
C VAL A 79 2.25 7.75 2.55
N PHE A 80 3.14 8.67 2.21
CA PHE A 80 3.86 9.44 3.23
C PHE A 80 2.96 10.46 3.94
N ARG A 81 1.97 11.06 3.27
CA ARG A 81 0.96 11.90 3.93
C ARG A 81 0.13 11.11 4.94
N LEU A 82 -0.32 9.90 4.57
CA LEU A 82 -1.03 9.00 5.49
C LEU A 82 -0.14 8.61 6.70
N ALA A 83 1.18 8.52 6.51
CA ALA A 83 2.15 8.30 7.59
C ALA A 83 2.53 9.57 8.38
N GLY A 84 1.86 10.70 8.11
CA GLY A 84 2.03 11.96 8.84
C GLY A 84 3.26 12.78 8.43
N TYR A 85 3.80 12.60 7.22
CA TYR A 85 4.82 13.49 6.67
C TYR A 85 4.18 14.65 5.91
N GLU A 86 4.82 15.82 5.97
CA GLU A 86 4.64 16.84 4.95
C GLU A 86 5.39 16.42 3.67
N VAL A 87 4.75 16.58 2.51
CA VAL A 87 5.29 16.09 1.24
C VAL A 87 5.24 17.16 0.17
N GLU A 88 6.39 17.42 -0.46
CA GLU A 88 6.52 18.19 -1.69
C GLU A 88 6.91 17.26 -2.84
N ILE A 89 6.12 17.22 -3.91
CA ILE A 89 6.54 16.64 -5.20
C ILE A 89 7.30 17.72 -5.95
N THR A 90 8.56 17.45 -6.31
CA THR A 90 9.44 18.45 -6.89
C THR A 90 9.05 18.77 -8.33
N LYS A 91 9.31 20.01 -8.75
CA LYS A 91 8.97 20.45 -10.10
C LYS A 91 10.08 20.04 -11.06
N LYS A 92 9.76 19.13 -11.98
CA LYS A 92 10.59 18.77 -13.15
C LYS A 92 10.96 19.96 -14.05
N ARG A 93 10.23 21.08 -13.92
CA ARG A 93 10.51 22.33 -14.63
C ARG A 93 10.06 23.54 -13.80
N TYR A 94 10.94 24.51 -13.61
CA TYR A 94 10.57 25.80 -13.02
C TYR A 94 11.33 26.96 -13.67
N LYS A 95 10.78 28.17 -13.59
CA LYS A 95 11.40 29.40 -14.09
C LYS A 95 11.95 30.20 -12.91
N LYS A 96 13.22 30.60 -13.00
CA LYS A 96 13.85 31.54 -12.08
C LYS A 96 14.73 32.48 -12.90
N ASP A 97 14.63 33.79 -12.67
CA ASP A 97 15.44 34.82 -13.33
C ASP A 97 15.47 34.70 -14.87
N LYS A 98 14.30 34.52 -15.49
CA LYS A 98 14.10 34.29 -16.94
C LYS A 98 14.76 33.02 -17.51
N ARG A 99 15.41 32.20 -16.68
CA ARG A 99 15.96 30.89 -17.05
C ARG A 99 14.97 29.79 -16.72
N VAL A 100 14.88 28.80 -17.60
CA VAL A 100 14.11 27.57 -17.40
C VAL A 100 15.07 26.53 -16.85
N TYR A 101 14.82 26.09 -15.63
CA TYR A 101 15.49 24.94 -15.05
C TYR A 101 14.65 23.70 -15.35
N THR A 102 15.28 22.65 -15.86
CA THR A 102 14.67 21.36 -16.18
C THR A 102 15.39 20.26 -15.42
N GLY A 103 14.63 19.35 -14.82
CA GLY A 103 15.15 18.31 -13.93
C GLY A 103 15.00 18.72 -12.46
N ASP A 104 14.58 17.75 -11.66
CA ASP A 104 14.46 17.80 -10.20
C ASP A 104 15.78 17.48 -9.48
N GLY A 105 16.88 17.29 -10.23
CA GLY A 105 18.18 16.92 -9.68
C GLY A 105 18.25 15.49 -9.15
N GLY A 106 17.32 14.61 -9.55
CA GLY A 106 17.21 13.26 -9.04
C GLY A 106 16.48 13.16 -7.69
N VAL A 107 15.72 14.19 -7.31
CA VAL A 107 14.91 14.19 -6.09
C VAL A 107 13.47 14.46 -6.48
N ASP A 108 12.66 13.42 -6.60
CA ASP A 108 11.27 13.53 -7.05
C ASP A 108 10.31 13.96 -5.92
N LEU A 109 10.62 13.59 -4.67
CA LEU A 109 9.88 14.04 -3.49
C LEU A 109 10.82 14.54 -2.39
N ILE A 110 10.33 15.52 -1.63
CA ILE A 110 10.91 15.97 -0.38
C ILE A 110 9.91 15.67 0.72
N LEU A 111 10.34 14.89 1.72
CA LEU A 111 9.55 14.59 2.91
C LEU A 111 10.08 15.40 4.08
N THR A 112 9.17 15.96 4.87
CA THR A 112 9.51 16.66 6.11
C THR A 112 8.64 16.12 7.24
N LYS A 113 9.28 15.76 8.36
CA LYS A 113 8.59 15.38 9.59
C LYS A 113 9.51 15.70 10.76
N GLU A 114 9.05 16.54 11.66
CA GLU A 114 9.85 17.04 12.79
C GLU A 114 11.18 17.64 12.30
N ASN A 115 12.32 17.07 12.70
CA ASN A 115 13.66 17.52 12.30
C ASN A 115 14.23 16.75 11.11
N GLU A 116 13.47 15.83 10.50
CA GLU A 116 13.90 15.10 9.32
C GLU A 116 13.52 15.82 8.02
N ARG A 117 14.47 15.89 7.10
CA ARG A 117 14.26 16.35 5.73
C ARG A 117 14.87 15.34 4.77
N ILE A 118 14.00 14.57 4.11
CA ILE A 118 14.38 13.37 3.37
C ILE A 118 14.24 13.64 1.87
N ALA A 119 15.29 13.34 1.11
CA ALA A 119 15.25 13.33 -0.35
C ALA A 119 14.82 11.96 -0.87
N VAL A 120 13.84 11.91 -1.76
CA VAL A 120 13.36 10.66 -2.34
C VAL A 120 13.47 10.69 -3.86
N GLN A 121 14.16 9.70 -4.43
CA GLN A 121 14.00 9.35 -5.85
C GLN A 121 12.95 8.26 -5.99
N ALA A 122 11.96 8.49 -6.84
CA ALA A 122 10.87 7.60 -7.17
C ALA A 122 11.00 7.13 -8.63
N LYS A 123 11.27 5.83 -8.83
CA LYS A 123 11.39 5.27 -10.18
C LYS A 123 10.32 4.21 -10.45
N SER A 124 9.37 4.51 -11.31
CA SER A 124 8.39 3.51 -11.77
C SER A 124 8.93 2.72 -12.96
N LYS A 125 9.00 1.39 -12.84
CA LYS A 125 9.23 0.46 -13.95
C LYS A 125 8.22 -0.67 -13.86
N ARG A 126 7.64 -1.05 -15.00
CA ARG A 126 6.65 -2.14 -15.07
C ARG A 126 7.34 -3.46 -15.40
N LEU A 127 6.95 -4.52 -14.71
CA LEU A 127 7.46 -5.86 -14.98
C LEU A 127 6.81 -6.50 -16.22
N ASN A 128 5.59 -6.09 -16.55
CA ASN A 128 4.84 -6.55 -17.72
C ASN A 128 5.17 -5.80 -19.03
N SER A 129 6.07 -4.80 -18.99
CA SER A 129 6.52 -4.08 -20.19
C SER A 129 7.28 -5.03 -21.12
N THR A 130 7.19 -4.88 -22.44
CA THR A 130 8.02 -5.67 -23.38
C THR A 130 9.44 -5.13 -23.52
N LYS A 131 9.73 -3.92 -23.01
CA LYS A 131 11.04 -3.26 -23.12
C LYS A 131 12.09 -3.90 -22.20
N GLU A 132 13.35 -3.69 -22.54
CA GLU A 132 14.52 -4.22 -21.82
C GLU A 132 14.72 -3.56 -20.44
N GLU A 133 14.34 -2.29 -20.29
CA GLU A 133 14.54 -1.53 -19.05
C GLU A 133 13.41 -1.75 -18.02
N ARG A 134 13.29 -2.98 -17.50
CA ARG A 134 12.31 -3.30 -16.45
C ARG A 134 12.88 -3.14 -15.04
N LEU A 135 14.21 -3.21 -14.91
CA LEU A 135 14.91 -3.25 -13.63
C LEU A 135 15.71 -1.98 -13.39
N ILE A 136 15.95 -1.64 -12.14
CA ILE A 136 16.88 -0.57 -11.75
C ILE A 136 18.32 -1.03 -12.01
N THR A 137 19.14 -0.17 -12.58
CA THR A 137 20.53 -0.48 -13.00
C THR A 137 21.56 0.20 -12.11
N ASP A 138 22.84 -0.15 -12.27
CA ASP A 138 23.95 0.47 -11.56
C ASP A 138 24.06 1.98 -11.85
N ASN A 139 23.70 2.41 -13.06
CA ASN A 139 23.70 3.82 -13.43
C ASN A 139 22.66 4.61 -12.61
N ASP A 140 21.48 4.05 -12.38
CA ASP A 140 20.46 4.66 -11.52
C ASP A 140 21.02 4.87 -10.09
N VAL A 141 21.73 3.86 -9.55
CA VAL A 141 22.37 3.91 -8.23
C VAL A 141 23.48 4.98 -8.18
N LYS A 142 24.38 5.00 -9.18
CA LYS A 142 25.50 5.97 -9.25
C LYS A 142 25.01 7.41 -9.27
N ILE A 143 24.01 7.70 -10.10
CA ILE A 143 23.45 9.04 -10.24
C ILE A 143 22.88 9.52 -8.91
N PHE A 144 22.00 8.73 -8.28
CA PHE A 144 21.35 9.14 -7.04
C PHE A 144 22.32 9.17 -5.85
N ALA A 145 23.25 8.23 -5.75
CA ALA A 145 24.31 8.27 -4.74
C ALA A 145 25.22 9.50 -4.89
N GLY A 146 25.35 10.04 -6.11
CA GLY A 146 26.15 11.22 -6.41
C GLY A 146 25.55 12.55 -5.95
N ILE A 147 24.27 12.60 -5.60
CA ILE A 147 23.65 13.87 -5.15
C ILE A 147 24.20 14.30 -3.80
N SER A 148 24.31 15.62 -3.59
CA SER A 148 24.85 16.21 -2.36
C SER A 148 24.00 15.90 -1.14
N ASP A 149 24.64 15.58 -0.01
CA ASP A 149 23.99 15.32 1.28
C ASP A 149 23.66 16.60 2.06
N LYS A 150 24.16 17.77 1.63
CA LYS A 150 24.21 19.01 2.45
C LYS A 150 22.86 19.45 3.03
N ASN A 151 21.75 19.11 2.37
CA ASN A 151 20.41 19.59 2.72
C ASN A 151 19.46 18.47 3.19
N TRP A 152 19.98 17.26 3.41
CA TRP A 152 19.15 16.08 3.66
C TRP A 152 19.63 15.36 4.90
N THR A 153 18.72 15.04 5.80
CA THR A 153 19.01 14.15 6.93
C THR A 153 19.14 12.70 6.46
N LYS A 154 18.42 12.36 5.39
CA LYS A 154 18.38 11.01 4.81
C LYS A 154 18.04 11.08 3.32
N LYS A 155 18.44 10.04 2.59
CA LYS A 155 18.09 9.82 1.19
C LYS A 155 17.42 8.46 1.03
N MET A 156 16.37 8.39 0.22
CA MET A 156 15.66 7.16 -0.12
C MET A 156 15.56 7.00 -1.62
N PHE A 157 15.74 5.79 -2.12
CA PHE A 157 15.41 5.42 -3.49
C PHE A 157 14.32 4.37 -3.47
N ILE A 158 13.18 4.67 -4.10
CA ILE A 158 12.01 3.80 -4.10
C ILE A 158 11.62 3.46 -5.53
N THR A 159 11.40 2.18 -5.81
CA THR A 159 10.96 1.72 -7.13
C THR A 159 9.79 0.75 -7.05
N SER A 160 8.94 0.76 -8.08
CA SER A 160 7.88 -0.23 -8.27
C SER A 160 8.39 -1.57 -8.81
N SER A 161 9.70 -1.71 -9.05
CA SER A 161 10.36 -2.87 -9.67
C SER A 161 11.54 -3.37 -8.83
N PHE A 162 12.38 -4.24 -9.39
CA PHE A 162 13.56 -4.80 -8.73
C PHE A 162 14.86 -4.17 -9.24
N PHE A 163 15.90 -4.29 -8.43
CA PHE A 163 17.28 -3.98 -8.81
C PHE A 163 17.89 -5.17 -9.54
N ASN A 164 18.68 -4.90 -10.59
CA ASN A 164 19.48 -5.95 -11.21
C ASN A 164 20.76 -6.24 -10.38
N SER A 165 21.49 -7.29 -10.73
CA SER A 165 22.72 -7.69 -10.03
C SER A 165 23.79 -6.59 -10.01
N TYR A 166 23.92 -5.81 -11.10
CA TYR A 166 24.86 -4.70 -11.17
C TYR A 166 24.50 -3.56 -10.22
N ALA A 167 23.20 -3.26 -10.05
CA ALA A 167 22.73 -2.29 -9.08
C ALA A 167 23.03 -2.75 -7.65
N TYR A 168 22.79 -4.02 -7.31
CA TYR A 168 23.16 -4.57 -6.01
C TYR A 168 24.66 -4.48 -5.75
N LYS A 169 25.49 -4.85 -6.74
CA LYS A 169 26.94 -4.70 -6.66
C LYS A 169 27.34 -3.24 -6.40
N GLN A 170 26.74 -2.31 -7.14
CA GLN A 170 27.00 -0.88 -6.96
C GLN A 170 26.57 -0.37 -5.57
N ILE A 171 25.45 -0.83 -5.03
CA ILE A 171 24.99 -0.48 -3.67
C ILE A 171 25.98 -1.02 -2.63
N ALA A 172 26.49 -2.23 -2.82
CA ALA A 172 27.44 -2.85 -1.90
C ALA A 172 28.82 -2.18 -1.92
N GLU A 173 29.32 -1.77 -3.10
CA GLU A 173 30.69 -1.28 -3.27
C GLU A 173 30.83 0.25 -3.17
N ASN A 174 29.75 1.01 -3.40
CA ASN A 174 29.79 2.47 -3.34
C ASN A 174 29.49 3.00 -1.95
N GLU A 175 30.49 3.53 -1.25
CA GLU A 175 30.33 4.12 0.09
C GLU A 175 29.23 5.20 0.16
N LYS A 176 29.03 5.97 -0.92
CA LYS A 176 27.96 6.97 -0.97
C LYS A 176 26.56 6.35 -1.01
N ALA A 177 26.45 5.12 -1.50
CA ALA A 177 25.18 4.37 -1.56
C ALA A 177 24.80 3.76 -0.21
N HIS A 178 25.75 3.54 0.71
CA HIS A 178 25.47 2.97 2.04
C HIS A 178 24.61 3.86 2.94
N LYS A 179 24.61 5.18 2.68
CA LYS A 179 23.78 6.16 3.41
C LYS A 179 22.37 6.34 2.83
N ILE A 180 22.02 5.57 1.80
CA ILE A 180 20.72 5.63 1.13
C ILE A 180 19.92 4.40 1.54
N GLU A 181 18.63 4.61 1.85
CA GLU A 181 17.69 3.51 1.98
C GLU A 181 17.16 3.11 0.59
N TRP A 182 17.32 1.85 0.23
CA TRP A 182 16.96 1.32 -1.09
C TRP A 182 15.73 0.42 -0.99
N TYR A 183 14.64 0.80 -1.65
CA TYR A 183 13.38 0.08 -1.62
C TYR A 183 13.03 -0.46 -3.02
N GLY A 184 13.24 -1.77 -3.19
CA GLY A 184 12.75 -2.52 -4.33
C GLY A 184 11.25 -2.80 -4.19
N ARG A 185 10.64 -3.52 -5.14
CA ARG A 185 9.21 -3.87 -5.08
C ARG A 185 8.83 -4.57 -3.77
N TYR A 186 9.65 -5.50 -3.29
CA TYR A 186 9.37 -6.24 -2.06
C TYR A 186 9.50 -5.34 -0.82
N GLU A 187 10.58 -4.56 -0.74
CA GLU A 187 10.82 -3.60 0.33
C GLU A 187 9.78 -2.48 0.35
N LEU A 188 9.31 -2.04 -0.82
CA LEU A 188 8.19 -1.11 -0.94
C LEU A 188 6.95 -1.69 -0.26
N LEU A 189 6.55 -2.92 -0.58
CA LEU A 189 5.38 -3.54 0.06
C LEU A 189 5.57 -3.69 1.58
N LYS A 190 6.78 -3.98 2.06
CA LYS A 190 7.09 -3.96 3.51
C LYS A 190 6.90 -2.57 4.09
N LEU A 191 7.45 -1.54 3.43
CA LEU A 191 7.35 -0.15 3.84
C LEU A 191 5.88 0.28 3.94
N LEU A 192 5.02 -0.09 2.99
CA LEU A 192 3.59 0.21 3.06
C LEU A 192 2.93 -0.41 4.29
N ASN A 193 3.20 -1.69 4.58
CA ASN A 193 2.64 -2.36 5.76
C ASN A 193 3.13 -1.75 7.08
N GLN A 194 4.32 -1.12 7.08
CA GLN A 194 4.86 -0.43 8.25
C GLN A 194 4.28 0.98 8.41
N LEU A 195 4.19 1.75 7.31
CA LEU A 195 3.78 3.15 7.34
C LEU A 195 2.26 3.33 7.40
N ILE A 196 1.51 2.48 6.71
CA ILE A 196 0.06 2.61 6.52
C ILE A 196 -0.67 1.26 6.70
N PRO A 197 -0.48 0.58 7.85
CA PRO A 197 -1.02 -0.77 8.07
C PRO A 197 -2.53 -0.86 7.91
N GLU A 198 -3.28 0.16 8.38
CA GLU A 198 -4.75 0.19 8.26
C GLU A 198 -5.19 0.24 6.79
N THR A 199 -4.57 1.10 5.97
CA THR A 199 -4.90 1.19 4.54
C THR A 199 -4.54 -0.09 3.79
N MET A 200 -3.41 -0.71 4.12
CA MET A 200 -3.02 -2.00 3.53
C MET A 200 -3.96 -3.13 3.94
N LEU A 201 -4.43 -3.14 5.19
CA LEU A 201 -5.42 -4.11 5.66
C LEU A 201 -6.76 -3.90 4.95
N LYS A 202 -7.24 -2.65 4.82
CA LYS A 202 -8.44 -2.34 4.04
C LYS A 202 -8.31 -2.84 2.60
N TYR A 203 -7.18 -2.60 1.95
CA TYR A 203 -6.90 -3.11 0.60
C TYR A 203 -6.98 -4.64 0.53
N GLN A 204 -6.34 -5.35 1.47
CA GLN A 204 -6.35 -6.82 1.52
C GLN A 204 -7.76 -7.37 1.70
N VAL A 205 -8.54 -6.80 2.61
CA VAL A 205 -9.94 -7.20 2.82
C VAL A 205 -10.74 -6.97 1.55
N LEU A 206 -10.71 -5.75 0.99
CA LEU A 206 -11.44 -5.41 -0.24
C LEU A 206 -11.06 -6.31 -1.43
N SER A 207 -9.78 -6.64 -1.57
CA SER A 207 -9.26 -7.49 -2.67
C SER A 207 -9.58 -8.97 -2.47
N SER A 208 -9.85 -9.39 -1.23
CA SER A 208 -10.26 -10.75 -0.89
C SER A 208 -11.76 -11.01 -1.10
N LEU A 209 -12.56 -9.96 -1.24
CA LEU A 209 -14.00 -10.10 -1.46
C LEU A 209 -14.28 -10.74 -2.83
N PRO A 210 -15.29 -11.61 -2.93
CA PRO A 210 -15.79 -12.04 -4.23
C PRO A 210 -16.19 -10.82 -5.08
N LYS A 211 -16.00 -10.91 -6.41
CA LYS A 211 -16.22 -9.78 -7.34
C LYS A 211 -17.57 -9.07 -7.19
N ASP A 212 -18.60 -9.83 -6.81
CA ASP A 212 -19.98 -9.35 -6.72
C ASP A 212 -20.32 -8.78 -5.33
N ILE A 213 -19.43 -8.97 -4.35
CA ILE A 213 -19.58 -8.46 -3.00
C ILE A 213 -18.86 -7.13 -2.90
N LYS A 214 -19.63 -6.09 -2.55
CA LYS A 214 -19.13 -4.72 -2.43
C LYS A 214 -19.41 -4.16 -1.05
N PRO A 215 -18.61 -3.21 -0.56
CA PRO A 215 -18.95 -2.43 0.62
C PRO A 215 -20.33 -1.78 0.47
N CYS A 216 -21.07 -1.69 1.57
CA CYS A 216 -22.36 -1.05 1.62
C CYS A 216 -22.19 0.46 1.37
N PRO A 217 -22.84 1.04 0.35
CA PRO A 217 -22.65 2.43 -0.01
C PRO A 217 -23.24 3.40 1.03
N LYS A 218 -24.17 2.95 1.88
CA LYS A 218 -24.79 3.79 2.91
C LYS A 218 -23.92 3.96 4.15
N CYS A 219 -23.40 2.86 4.70
CA CYS A 219 -22.70 2.90 5.99
C CYS A 219 -21.19 2.68 5.89
N ASN A 220 -20.68 2.08 4.80
CA ASN A 220 -19.29 1.65 4.66
C ASN A 220 -18.79 0.72 5.78
N LYS A 221 -19.65 0.15 6.64
CA LYS A 221 -19.26 -0.75 7.74
C LYS A 221 -19.51 -2.22 7.46
N GLY A 222 -20.42 -2.52 6.52
CA GLY A 222 -20.75 -3.88 6.11
C GLY A 222 -20.62 -4.05 4.61
N VAL A 223 -20.75 -5.27 4.13
CA VAL A 223 -20.82 -5.60 2.70
C VAL A 223 -22.26 -5.86 2.27
N MET A 224 -22.55 -5.71 0.97
CA MET A 224 -23.82 -6.06 0.37
C MET A 224 -23.87 -7.57 0.10
N ILE A 225 -24.87 -8.26 0.67
CA ILE A 225 -25.06 -9.70 0.51
C ILE A 225 -26.45 -10.03 -0.02
N LEU A 226 -26.55 -11.10 -0.81
CA LEU A 226 -27.80 -11.65 -1.31
C LEU A 226 -28.66 -12.17 -0.16
N ARG A 227 -29.94 -11.80 -0.14
CA ARG A 227 -30.96 -12.30 0.78
C ARG A 227 -32.24 -12.61 0.02
N GLN A 228 -33.07 -13.44 0.63
CA GLN A 228 -34.41 -13.75 0.14
C GLN A 228 -35.45 -13.24 1.14
N ASN A 229 -36.49 -12.59 0.64
CA ASN A 229 -37.63 -12.19 1.45
C ASN A 229 -38.47 -13.44 1.76
N GLY A 230 -38.67 -13.76 3.03
CA GLY A 230 -39.39 -14.97 3.45
C GLY A 230 -40.87 -15.01 3.07
N THR A 231 -41.50 -13.84 2.85
CA THR A 231 -42.93 -13.74 2.50
C THR A 231 -43.14 -13.77 0.98
N THR A 232 -42.35 -13.01 0.23
CA THR A 232 -42.52 -12.87 -1.23
C THR A 232 -41.65 -13.82 -2.04
N GLY A 233 -40.66 -14.47 -1.41
CA GLY A 233 -39.65 -15.30 -2.07
C GLY A 233 -38.67 -14.53 -2.95
N GLN A 234 -38.78 -13.20 -3.03
CA GLN A 234 -37.95 -12.37 -3.90
C GLN A 234 -36.55 -12.16 -3.33
N TYR A 235 -35.55 -12.19 -4.20
CA TYR A 235 -34.17 -11.90 -3.83
C TYR A 235 -33.85 -10.41 -3.88
N PHE A 236 -33.04 -9.95 -2.93
CA PHE A 236 -32.55 -8.58 -2.82
C PHE A 236 -31.17 -8.57 -2.17
N ASN A 237 -30.40 -7.51 -2.38
CA ASN A 237 -29.15 -7.31 -1.65
C ASN A 237 -29.42 -6.48 -0.39
N ALA A 238 -28.78 -6.84 0.73
CA ALA A 238 -28.87 -6.11 1.99
C ALA A 238 -27.50 -5.92 2.62
N CYS A 239 -27.33 -4.83 3.36
CA CYS A 239 -26.13 -4.63 4.16
C CYS A 239 -26.03 -5.70 5.27
N ALA A 240 -24.91 -6.40 5.34
CA ALA A 240 -24.63 -7.38 6.39
C ALA A 240 -24.57 -6.78 7.81
N ALA A 241 -24.25 -5.49 7.92
CA ALA A 241 -24.27 -4.74 9.18
C ALA A 241 -25.66 -4.16 9.52
N TYR A 242 -26.70 -4.51 8.76
CA TYR A 242 -28.10 -4.14 9.03
C TYR A 242 -28.37 -2.62 9.19
N CYS A 243 -27.69 -1.77 8.41
CA CYS A 243 -27.91 -0.31 8.44
C CYS A 243 -29.22 0.16 7.76
N GLY A 244 -30.11 -0.77 7.41
CA GLY A 244 -31.35 -0.51 6.68
C GLY A 244 -31.17 -0.18 5.19
N HIS A 245 -29.98 -0.38 4.61
CA HIS A 245 -29.77 -0.24 3.16
C HIS A 245 -30.07 -1.56 2.43
N THR A 246 -30.88 -1.48 1.38
CA THR A 246 -31.21 -2.60 0.50
C THR A 246 -31.19 -2.18 -0.96
N GLU A 247 -30.93 -3.14 -1.85
CA GLU A 247 -30.93 -2.93 -3.30
C GLU A 247 -31.74 -4.03 -3.97
N SER A 248 -32.66 -3.65 -4.85
CA SER A 248 -33.41 -4.60 -5.67
C SER A 248 -32.49 -5.26 -6.68
N ILE A 249 -32.61 -6.57 -6.86
CA ILE A 249 -31.90 -7.29 -7.93
C ILE A 249 -32.76 -7.24 -9.18
N LYS A 250 -32.26 -6.62 -10.25
CA LYS A 250 -32.88 -6.76 -11.56
C LYS A 250 -32.70 -8.23 -11.97
N LYS A 251 -33.81 -8.96 -12.14
CA LYS A 251 -33.77 -10.27 -12.79
C LYS A 251 -33.15 -10.07 -14.18
N TYR A 252 -32.15 -10.88 -14.50
CA TYR A 252 -31.68 -11.08 -15.87
C TYR A 252 -32.74 -11.84 -16.67
#